data_AF-A0A2E0FET0-F1
#
_entry.id   AF-A0A2E0FET0-F1
#
_cell.length_a   1.000
_cell.length_b   1.000
_cell.length_c   1.000
_cell.angle_alpha   90.00
_cell.angle_beta   90.00
_cell.angle_gamma   90.00
#
_symmetry.space_group_name_H-M   'P 1'
#
loop_
_entity.id
_entity.type
_entity.pdbx_description
1 polymer ?
#
loop_
_entity_poly.entity_id
_entity_poly.type
_entity_poly.pdbx_seq_one_letter_code
_entity_poly.pdbx_strand_id
1 'polypeptide(L)'
;MTGVEVKYGDLALKPAPNISYQREVYKTNDNSKIIGGLHRFTLEGTLLPTGNDVSKAVQSFKDLQTLQGAFSEDYKPFYIDFLGTSADCTGTVIAGRPVVESVSASSPDNWTQRVNYTIELVFAGSAITGVQDYLGSGMNIQSTTTSYSVEYLSKGFTFLDETAAPVIQISRSVAAQGVSMGSGNVPTGIINVNDGDGTPQGIVAAGQKGTNIVGIQRSAFDNALLYVSGLIGESGNSLSFPRIADSILNIDTDDCAIHLTDRSVNISPEDGSLDLSDTFLAIPVQGTKYTDIGAVATNRPTGYCVLDNFSLDVSTEIENGLGTISLQGTIQGYPSYGNSGLLYAIEDPNGNRKTAFYNASGYLSEMLASGFFYNRASGAYAHTGTLSNPIPLAHVLPLNDKPISESFSYNIEEGSIGYNFTYNNRPMPIVTGALTEKVNISKNRQVPVHAALTILGRAAGPILQDIGTKSAFTQDISIEAQFVPWTGYSSGWVKDNGFLYGFIDAGLQRSNRMEGLGQQGDPSERYNALIASFEIYLSGEGYTYFKTADSDTYDIKTGRYGRSASYIYTPCG
;
A
#
# COMPACT_ATOMS: atom_id res chain seq x y z
N MET A 1 6.85 -16.33 -13.69
CA MET A 1 7.36 -16.64 -12.35
C MET A 1 8.86 -16.51 -12.41
N THR A 2 9.38 -15.39 -11.93
CA THR A 2 10.79 -15.26 -11.56
C THR A 2 10.92 -15.80 -10.15
N GLY A 3 11.78 -16.79 -9.94
CA GLY A 3 11.93 -17.44 -8.64
C GLY A 3 13.29 -18.08 -8.49
N VAL A 4 13.67 -18.38 -7.26
CA VAL A 4 14.86 -19.19 -6.98
C VAL A 4 14.44 -20.66 -7.05
N GLU A 5 15.23 -21.50 -7.73
CA GLU A 5 15.09 -22.94 -7.68
C GLU A 5 16.28 -23.55 -6.96
N VAL A 6 16.01 -24.35 -5.94
CA VAL A 6 17.04 -25.07 -5.18
C VAL A 6 16.91 -26.55 -5.50
N LYS A 7 17.99 -27.18 -5.96
CA LYS A 7 18.03 -28.60 -6.33
C LYS A 7 19.12 -29.33 -5.55
N TYR A 8 18.82 -30.56 -5.15
CA TYR A 8 19.78 -31.52 -4.61
C TYR A 8 19.61 -32.88 -5.31
N GLY A 9 20.58 -33.25 -6.15
CA GLY A 9 20.41 -34.33 -7.11
C GLY A 9 19.26 -34.03 -8.07
N ASP A 10 18.32 -34.97 -8.17
CA ASP A 10 17.12 -34.83 -8.99
C ASP A 10 15.94 -34.16 -8.25
N LEU A 11 16.09 -33.91 -6.94
CA LEU A 11 15.03 -33.31 -6.12
C LEU A 11 15.07 -31.78 -6.22
N ALA A 12 14.01 -31.18 -6.75
CA ALA A 12 13.77 -29.74 -6.68
C ALA A 12 12.92 -29.40 -5.44
N LEU A 13 13.42 -28.50 -4.60
CA LEU A 13 12.71 -28.04 -3.41
C LEU A 13 11.64 -27.02 -3.79
N LYS A 14 10.37 -27.39 -3.56
CA LYS A 14 9.19 -26.56 -3.89
C LYS A 14 8.25 -26.48 -2.68
N PRO A 15 7.99 -25.28 -2.13
CA PRO A 15 8.64 -23.99 -2.46
C PRO A 15 10.14 -24.00 -2.15
N ALA A 16 10.88 -23.07 -2.75
CA ALA A 16 12.31 -22.92 -2.47
C ALA A 16 12.53 -22.54 -0.99
N PRO A 17 13.50 -23.16 -0.29
CA PRO A 17 13.78 -22.86 1.10
C PRO A 17 14.46 -21.49 1.25
N ASN A 18 14.39 -20.94 2.46
CA ASN A 18 15.30 -19.90 2.91
C ASN A 18 16.71 -20.49 3.02
N ILE A 19 17.72 -19.70 2.60
CA ILE A 19 19.10 -20.17 2.51
C ILE A 19 19.97 -19.26 3.39
N SER A 20 20.63 -19.84 4.38
CA SER A 20 21.70 -19.19 5.15
C SER A 20 23.05 -19.74 4.70
N TYR A 21 24.07 -18.89 4.67
CA TYR A 21 25.43 -19.24 4.25
C TYR A 21 26.45 -18.78 5.30
N GLN A 22 27.35 -19.66 5.68
CA GLN A 22 28.47 -19.39 6.57
C GLN A 22 29.76 -19.95 5.98
N ARG A 23 30.88 -19.23 6.13
CA ARG A 23 32.21 -19.73 5.78
C ARG A 23 33.04 -19.92 7.05
N GLU A 24 33.52 -21.13 7.26
CA GLU A 24 34.48 -21.48 8.31
C GLU A 24 35.87 -21.54 7.68
N VAL A 25 36.87 -20.96 8.32
CA VAL A 25 38.24 -20.89 7.78
C VAL A 25 39.19 -21.57 8.75
N TYR A 26 39.93 -22.56 8.26
CA TYR A 26 40.98 -23.23 9.03
C TYR A 26 42.30 -22.49 8.85
N LYS A 27 42.93 -22.15 9.96
CA LYS A 27 44.23 -21.49 10.00
C LYS A 27 45.30 -22.42 10.58
N THR A 28 46.56 -22.16 10.26
CA THR A 28 47.70 -22.76 10.96
C THR A 28 47.68 -22.39 12.45
N ASN A 29 48.38 -23.15 13.30
CA ASN A 29 48.41 -22.93 14.76
C ASN A 29 48.90 -21.53 15.19
N ASP A 30 49.62 -20.83 14.32
CA ASP A 30 50.10 -19.46 14.51
C ASP A 30 49.14 -18.39 13.92
N ASN A 31 47.96 -18.80 13.44
CA ASN A 31 46.98 -17.97 12.73
C ASN A 31 47.50 -17.24 11.49
N SER A 32 48.71 -17.56 11.00
CA SER A 32 49.38 -16.80 9.95
C SER A 32 48.94 -17.18 8.53
N LYS A 33 48.44 -18.40 8.33
CA LYS A 33 48.03 -18.91 7.01
C LYS A 33 46.70 -19.63 7.08
N ILE A 34 45.84 -19.35 6.11
CA ILE A 34 44.61 -20.12 5.86
C ILE A 34 45.03 -21.43 5.17
N ILE A 35 44.80 -22.56 5.83
CA ILE A 35 45.11 -23.90 5.32
C ILE A 35 43.90 -24.54 4.61
N GLY A 36 42.70 -23.99 4.82
CA GLY A 36 41.48 -24.44 4.18
C GLY A 36 40.26 -23.69 4.69
N GLY A 37 39.09 -24.09 4.22
CA GLY A 37 37.82 -23.62 4.76
C GLY A 37 36.68 -24.55 4.39
N LEU A 38 35.61 -24.47 5.15
CA LEU A 38 34.33 -25.10 4.85
C LEU A 38 33.30 -24.01 4.55
N HIS A 39 32.35 -24.33 3.69
CA HIS A 39 31.17 -23.52 3.50
C HIS A 39 29.97 -24.30 4.02
N ARG A 40 29.24 -23.72 4.95
CA ARG A 40 28.03 -24.28 5.54
C ARG A 40 26.83 -23.57 4.94
N PHE A 41 25.85 -24.34 4.48
CA PHE A 41 24.56 -23.84 4.04
C PHE A 41 23.49 -24.43 4.93
N THR A 42 22.60 -23.59 5.43
CA THR A 42 21.39 -24.03 6.15
C THR A 42 20.19 -23.71 5.29
N LEU A 43 19.45 -24.75 4.89
CA LEU A 43 18.22 -24.64 4.12
C LEU A 43 17.02 -24.81 5.05
N GLU A 44 16.22 -23.76 5.20
CA GLU A 44 15.01 -23.79 6.02
C GLU A 44 13.78 -23.66 5.15
N GLY A 45 12.95 -24.70 5.10
CA GLY A 45 11.80 -24.71 4.22
C GLY A 45 10.56 -25.31 4.85
N THR A 46 9.51 -25.38 4.05
CA THR A 46 8.23 -25.93 4.46
C THR A 46 7.66 -26.79 3.34
N LEU A 47 7.30 -28.03 3.65
CA LEU A 47 6.49 -28.86 2.78
C LEU A 47 5.01 -28.58 3.05
N LEU A 48 4.29 -28.23 1.99
CA LEU A 48 2.85 -28.01 2.02
C LEU A 48 2.18 -29.19 1.29
N PRO A 49 1.30 -29.95 1.95
CA PRO A 49 0.62 -31.07 1.31
C PRO A 49 -0.30 -30.58 0.20
N THR A 50 -0.06 -31.07 -1.01
CA THR A 50 -0.96 -30.87 -2.15
C THR A 50 -1.91 -32.07 -2.26
N GLY A 51 -3.19 -31.89 -1.90
CA GLY A 51 -4.21 -32.94 -1.95
C GLY A 51 -5.53 -32.52 -1.31
N ASN A 52 -6.62 -33.27 -1.49
CA ASN A 52 -7.92 -32.99 -0.85
C ASN A 52 -8.06 -33.79 0.46
N ASP A 53 -8.50 -33.09 1.53
CA ASP A 53 -8.79 -33.50 2.91
C ASP A 53 -7.89 -34.58 3.55
N VAL A 54 -8.22 -35.86 3.43
CA VAL A 54 -7.60 -36.93 4.23
C VAL A 54 -6.26 -37.42 3.63
N SER A 55 -6.05 -37.15 2.34
CA SER A 55 -4.81 -37.51 1.63
C SER A 55 -3.60 -36.63 2.00
N LYS A 56 -3.84 -35.47 2.64
CA LYS A 56 -2.82 -34.46 2.92
C LYS A 56 -1.74 -34.95 3.88
N ALA A 57 -2.12 -35.53 5.01
CA ALA A 57 -1.15 -36.01 6.00
C ALA A 57 -0.26 -37.12 5.42
N VAL A 58 -0.85 -38.08 4.70
CA VAL A 58 -0.12 -39.15 4.02
C VAL A 58 0.84 -38.60 2.96
N GLN A 59 0.45 -37.55 2.25
CA GLN A 59 1.30 -36.90 1.25
C GLN A 59 2.48 -36.17 1.91
N SER A 60 2.25 -35.40 2.99
CA SER A 60 3.33 -34.76 3.75
C SER A 60 4.38 -35.74 4.26
N PHE A 61 3.97 -36.93 4.72
CA PHE A 61 4.90 -37.99 5.12
C PHE A 61 5.70 -38.54 3.94
N LYS A 62 5.06 -38.75 2.78
CA LYS A 62 5.76 -39.19 1.57
C LYS A 62 6.76 -38.16 1.07
N ASP A 63 6.36 -36.89 1.04
CA ASP A 63 7.23 -35.79 0.61
C ASP A 63 8.43 -35.65 1.56
N LEU A 64 8.20 -35.80 2.87
CA LEU A 64 9.29 -35.85 3.85
C LEU A 64 10.20 -37.06 3.64
N GLN A 65 9.66 -38.25 3.37
CA GLN A 65 10.47 -39.44 3.07
C GLN A 65 11.28 -39.25 1.78
N THR A 66 10.71 -38.62 0.75
CA THR A 66 11.43 -38.26 -0.48
C THR A 66 12.54 -37.26 -0.20
N LEU A 67 12.28 -36.23 0.62
CA LEU A 67 13.29 -35.27 1.07
C LEU A 67 14.43 -35.98 1.81
N GLN A 68 14.11 -36.75 2.85
CA GLN A 68 15.10 -37.49 3.64
C GLN A 68 15.87 -38.51 2.80
N GLY A 69 15.21 -39.16 1.84
CA GLY A 69 15.86 -40.08 0.90
C GLY A 69 16.87 -39.36 0.01
N ALA A 70 16.49 -38.22 -0.58
CA ALA A 70 17.40 -37.43 -1.42
C ALA A 70 18.64 -36.96 -0.63
N PHE A 71 18.45 -36.49 0.59
CA PHE A 71 19.53 -35.99 1.46
C PHE A 71 20.21 -37.08 2.31
N SER A 72 19.88 -38.36 2.11
CA SER A 72 20.62 -39.47 2.74
C SER A 72 21.92 -39.83 2.02
N GLU A 73 22.11 -39.30 0.81
CA GLU A 73 23.31 -39.49 0.00
C GLU A 73 24.13 -38.20 -0.07
N ASP A 74 25.39 -38.26 0.33
CA ASP A 74 26.35 -37.17 0.17
C ASP A 74 26.76 -36.94 -1.30
N TYR A 75 27.31 -35.77 -1.58
CA TYR A 75 27.96 -35.41 -2.85
C TYR A 75 27.05 -35.44 -4.08
N LYS A 76 25.73 -35.39 -3.88
CA LYS A 76 24.81 -35.13 -4.99
C LYS A 76 25.02 -33.70 -5.50
N PRO A 77 24.83 -33.47 -6.80
CA PRO A 77 24.87 -32.11 -7.34
C PRO A 77 23.87 -31.20 -6.62
N PHE A 78 24.36 -30.10 -6.06
CA PHE A 78 23.55 -29.05 -5.47
C PHE A 78 23.58 -27.83 -6.38
N TYR A 79 22.40 -27.28 -6.66
CA TYR A 79 22.25 -26.09 -7.49
C TYR A 79 21.30 -25.09 -6.85
N ILE A 80 21.67 -23.82 -6.92
CA ILE A 80 20.77 -22.69 -6.70
C ILE A 80 20.72 -21.91 -8.01
N ASP A 81 19.60 -22.00 -8.70
CA ASP A 81 19.36 -21.37 -9.99
C ASP A 81 18.41 -20.18 -9.82
N PHE A 82 18.71 -19.05 -10.46
CA PHE A 82 17.71 -17.99 -10.67
C PHE A 82 16.90 -18.31 -11.92
N LEU A 83 15.57 -18.36 -11.79
CA LEU A 83 14.60 -18.58 -12.86
C LEU A 83 14.07 -17.26 -13.42
N GLY A 84 14.96 -16.33 -13.78
CA GLY A 84 14.58 -15.07 -14.43
C GLY A 84 13.91 -15.26 -15.79
N THR A 85 13.18 -14.24 -16.27
CA THR A 85 12.63 -14.22 -17.64
C THR A 85 13.55 -13.54 -18.66
N SER A 86 14.55 -12.80 -18.19
CA SER A 86 15.60 -12.20 -19.02
C SER A 86 16.85 -13.09 -19.02
N ALA A 87 17.60 -13.10 -20.13
CA ALA A 87 18.85 -13.86 -20.25
C ALA A 87 19.90 -13.46 -19.19
N ASP A 88 19.81 -12.23 -18.68
CA ASP A 88 20.71 -11.69 -17.65
C ASP A 88 20.33 -12.12 -16.23
N CYS A 89 19.12 -12.66 -16.01
CA CYS A 89 18.61 -13.10 -14.71
C CYS A 89 18.40 -14.63 -14.64
N THR A 90 18.92 -15.37 -15.63
CA THR A 90 18.91 -16.84 -15.64
C THR A 90 20.32 -17.38 -15.46
N GLY A 91 20.54 -18.22 -14.44
CA GLY A 91 21.83 -18.86 -14.26
C GLY A 91 21.98 -19.52 -12.89
N THR A 92 22.93 -20.45 -12.84
CA THR A 92 23.34 -21.09 -11.60
C THR A 92 24.24 -20.16 -10.80
N VAL A 93 23.78 -19.79 -9.61
CA VAL A 93 24.50 -18.89 -8.68
C VAL A 93 25.49 -19.69 -7.86
N ILE A 94 25.04 -20.86 -7.39
CA ILE A 94 25.81 -21.75 -6.53
C ILE A 94 25.67 -23.15 -7.11
N ALA A 95 26.80 -23.76 -7.41
CA ALA A 95 26.92 -25.16 -7.81
C ALA A 95 27.99 -25.84 -6.99
N GLY A 96 27.71 -27.06 -6.53
CA GLY A 96 28.71 -27.90 -5.88
C GLY A 96 28.19 -29.28 -5.51
N ARG A 97 28.96 -29.99 -4.69
CA ARG A 97 28.65 -31.33 -4.18
C ARG A 97 28.91 -31.37 -2.67
N PRO A 98 27.94 -31.01 -1.83
CA PRO A 98 28.14 -30.94 -0.39
C PRO A 98 28.08 -32.33 0.27
N VAL A 99 28.59 -32.38 1.50
CA VAL A 99 28.27 -33.40 2.50
C VAL A 99 27.02 -32.94 3.25
N VAL A 100 26.06 -33.84 3.48
CA VAL A 100 24.88 -33.56 4.27
C VAL A 100 25.23 -33.79 5.74
N GLU A 101 25.25 -32.72 6.53
CA GLU A 101 25.60 -32.77 7.95
C GLU A 101 24.39 -33.15 8.80
N SER A 102 23.24 -32.53 8.53
CA SER A 102 22.01 -32.85 9.23
C SER A 102 20.77 -32.60 8.37
N VAL A 103 19.72 -33.39 8.61
CA VAL A 103 18.38 -33.20 8.08
C VAL A 103 17.42 -33.36 9.24
N SER A 104 16.73 -32.28 9.60
CA SER A 104 15.73 -32.29 10.65
C SER A 104 14.39 -31.79 10.11
N ALA A 105 13.31 -32.31 10.67
CA ALA A 105 11.96 -31.86 10.34
C ALA A 105 11.12 -31.77 11.60
N SER A 106 10.26 -30.76 11.66
CA SER A 106 9.31 -30.55 12.74
C SER A 106 7.95 -30.15 12.16
N SER A 107 6.87 -30.50 12.86
CA SER A 107 5.54 -30.09 12.46
C SER A 107 4.77 -29.59 13.68
N PRO A 108 4.24 -28.35 13.65
CA PRO A 108 3.41 -27.82 14.72
C PRO A 108 2.00 -28.41 14.73
N ASP A 109 1.58 -29.10 13.67
CA ASP A 109 0.20 -29.54 13.43
C ASP A 109 0.03 -31.05 13.26
N ASN A 110 0.96 -31.83 13.84
CA ASN A 110 0.99 -33.29 13.70
C ASN A 110 1.01 -33.74 12.23
N TRP A 111 1.75 -33.03 11.38
CA TRP A 111 2.02 -33.36 9.97
C TRP A 111 0.76 -33.28 9.09
N THR A 112 -0.24 -32.51 9.50
CA THR A 112 -1.53 -32.43 8.79
C THR A 112 -1.61 -31.27 7.82
N GLN A 113 -0.90 -30.17 8.07
CA GLN A 113 -0.92 -28.99 7.20
C GLN A 113 0.48 -28.49 6.84
N ARG A 114 1.47 -28.67 7.71
CA ARG A 114 2.80 -28.08 7.52
C ARG A 114 3.90 -28.95 8.11
N VAL A 115 4.96 -29.15 7.32
CA VAL A 115 6.21 -29.77 7.77
C VAL A 115 7.35 -28.80 7.54
N ASN A 116 7.90 -28.25 8.61
CA ASN A 116 9.10 -27.43 8.55
C ASN A 116 10.32 -28.35 8.49
N TYR A 117 11.30 -28.02 7.66
CA TYR A 117 12.56 -28.76 7.59
C TYR A 117 13.76 -27.82 7.66
N THR A 118 14.85 -28.32 8.23
CA THR A 118 16.15 -27.68 8.27
C THR A 118 17.19 -28.68 7.77
N ILE A 119 17.95 -28.29 6.75
CA ILE A 119 19.02 -29.11 6.15
C ILE A 119 20.32 -28.36 6.26
N GLU A 120 21.36 -29.00 6.79
CA GLU A 120 22.70 -28.45 6.90
C GLU A 120 23.63 -29.15 5.90
N LEU A 121 24.25 -28.36 5.03
CA LEU A 121 25.13 -28.81 3.96
C LEU A 121 26.52 -28.22 4.15
N VAL A 122 27.55 -29.03 3.96
CA VAL A 122 28.95 -28.63 4.11
C VAL A 122 29.70 -28.86 2.81
N PHE A 123 30.32 -27.81 2.25
CA PHE A 123 31.20 -27.89 1.09
C PHE A 123 32.65 -27.71 1.53
N ALA A 124 33.54 -28.55 0.99
CA ALA A 124 34.98 -28.28 1.06
C ALA A 124 35.32 -27.01 0.26
N GLY A 125 36.22 -26.17 0.76
CA GLY A 125 36.48 -24.81 0.27
C GLY A 125 36.90 -24.64 -1.20
N SER A 126 37.22 -25.73 -1.91
CA SER A 126 37.50 -25.72 -3.36
C SER A 126 36.34 -26.22 -4.23
N ALA A 127 35.23 -26.63 -3.63
CA ALA A 127 34.14 -27.34 -4.32
C ALA A 127 32.95 -26.44 -4.72
N ILE A 128 33.06 -25.12 -4.52
CA ILE A 128 32.04 -24.15 -4.95
C ILE A 128 32.60 -23.29 -6.07
N THR A 129 32.00 -23.41 -7.25
CA THR A 129 32.23 -22.50 -8.38
C THR A 129 31.24 -21.33 -8.27
N GLY A 130 31.69 -20.09 -8.48
CA GLY A 130 30.85 -18.87 -8.47
C GLY A 130 31.05 -17.94 -7.27
N VAL A 131 31.35 -18.46 -6.08
CA VAL A 131 31.60 -17.61 -4.88
C VAL A 131 33.01 -17.01 -4.87
N GLN A 132 33.99 -17.72 -5.45
CA GLN A 132 35.39 -17.28 -5.45
C GLN A 132 35.65 -16.07 -6.36
N ASP A 133 34.90 -15.92 -7.46
CA ASP A 133 35.05 -14.81 -8.39
C ASP A 133 34.48 -13.50 -7.85
N TYR A 134 33.48 -13.57 -6.97
CA TYR A 134 32.82 -12.40 -6.38
C TYR A 134 33.50 -11.87 -5.10
N LEU A 135 34.23 -12.74 -4.38
CA LEU A 135 34.84 -12.40 -3.09
C LEU A 135 36.29 -11.90 -3.16
N GLY A 136 36.87 -11.75 -4.36
CA GLY A 136 38.17 -11.11 -4.58
C GLY A 136 39.34 -11.82 -3.90
N SER A 137 40.30 -12.31 -4.69
CA SER A 137 41.51 -13.02 -4.26
C SER A 137 42.54 -12.17 -3.48
N GLY A 138 42.12 -11.23 -2.64
CA GLY A 138 43.00 -10.34 -1.88
C GLY A 138 42.44 -9.73 -0.59
N MET A 139 41.23 -10.07 -0.14
CA MET A 139 40.68 -9.52 1.11
C MET A 139 40.98 -10.45 2.30
N ASN A 140 41.71 -9.94 3.31
CA ASN A 140 41.97 -10.66 4.55
C ASN A 140 40.78 -10.51 5.49
N ILE A 141 39.80 -11.39 5.33
CA ILE A 141 38.54 -11.41 6.07
C ILE A 141 38.50 -12.62 6.99
N GLN A 142 38.18 -12.40 8.27
CA GLN A 142 38.01 -13.43 9.30
C GLN A 142 36.66 -14.11 9.16
N SER A 143 35.61 -13.31 9.09
CA SER A 143 34.22 -13.74 8.97
C SER A 143 33.44 -12.67 8.24
N THR A 144 32.45 -13.11 7.47
CA THR A 144 31.44 -12.23 6.86
C THR A 144 30.11 -12.91 6.98
N THR A 145 29.09 -12.11 7.22
CA THR A 145 27.71 -12.57 7.30
C THR A 145 26.87 -11.60 6.49
N THR A 146 26.13 -12.10 5.53
CA THR A 146 25.12 -11.32 4.82
C THR A 146 23.81 -12.07 4.96
N SER A 147 22.86 -11.48 5.68
CA SER A 147 21.54 -12.07 5.87
C SER A 147 20.46 -11.13 5.33
N TYR A 148 19.44 -11.72 4.73
CA TYR A 148 18.23 -11.04 4.30
C TYR A 148 17.04 -11.66 5.00
N SER A 149 16.13 -10.84 5.50
CA SER A 149 14.78 -11.26 5.91
C SER A 149 13.75 -10.49 5.09
N VAL A 150 12.70 -11.19 4.68
CA VAL A 150 11.58 -10.60 3.95
C VAL A 150 10.32 -10.85 4.77
N GLU A 151 9.65 -9.78 5.16
CA GLU A 151 8.43 -9.81 5.96
C GLU A 151 7.30 -9.06 5.24
N TYR A 152 6.12 -9.67 5.19
CA TYR A 152 4.93 -9.01 4.65
C TYR A 152 4.24 -8.21 5.75
N LEU A 153 4.40 -6.89 5.75
CA LEU A 153 3.79 -5.99 6.74
C LEU A 153 2.28 -5.82 6.51
N SER A 154 1.85 -5.85 5.26
CA SER A 154 0.44 -5.88 4.90
C SER A 154 0.18 -6.99 3.87
N LYS A 155 -0.92 -7.71 4.06
CA LYS A 155 -1.41 -8.62 3.01
C LYS A 155 -2.00 -7.78 1.90
N GLY A 156 -1.69 -8.14 0.66
CA GLY A 156 -2.40 -7.56 -0.47
C GLY A 156 -3.89 -7.85 -0.34
N PHE A 157 -4.73 -6.88 -0.67
CA PHE A 157 -6.17 -7.02 -0.65
C PHE A 157 -6.75 -6.56 -1.98
N THR A 158 -7.90 -7.13 -2.31
CA THR A 158 -8.67 -6.77 -3.50
C THR A 158 -10.06 -6.38 -3.02
N PHE A 159 -10.36 -5.09 -2.99
CA PHE A 159 -11.76 -4.63 -3.02
C PHE A 159 -12.16 -4.42 -4.47
N LEU A 160 -13.47 -4.42 -4.77
CA LEU A 160 -14.07 -4.47 -6.12
C LEU A 160 -13.34 -3.65 -7.18
N ASP A 161 -12.72 -2.53 -6.79
CA ASP A 161 -11.98 -1.61 -7.65
C ASP A 161 -10.67 -1.09 -7.00
N GLU A 162 -10.15 -1.78 -5.97
CA GLU A 162 -8.88 -1.43 -5.30
C GLU A 162 -8.03 -2.69 -5.12
N THR A 163 -7.00 -2.82 -5.95
CA THR A 163 -5.95 -3.82 -5.78
C THR A 163 -4.79 -3.17 -5.04
N ALA A 164 -4.64 -3.47 -3.75
CA ALA A 164 -3.45 -3.11 -3.01
C ALA A 164 -2.48 -4.29 -3.04
N ALA A 165 -1.32 -4.10 -3.66
CA ALA A 165 -0.23 -5.05 -3.53
C ALA A 165 0.29 -5.04 -2.07
N PRO A 166 0.82 -6.18 -1.58
CA PRO A 166 1.34 -6.27 -0.23
C PRO A 166 2.51 -5.29 -0.03
N VAL A 167 2.60 -4.72 1.17
CA VAL A 167 3.79 -3.97 1.57
C VAL A 167 4.80 -4.94 2.16
N ILE A 168 6.02 -4.91 1.61
CA ILE A 168 7.08 -5.85 1.97
C ILE A 168 8.20 -5.09 2.67
N GLN A 169 8.56 -5.54 3.87
CA GLN A 169 9.77 -5.12 4.55
C GLN A 169 10.90 -6.10 4.22
N ILE A 170 12.04 -5.56 3.82
CA ILE A 170 13.24 -6.33 3.54
C ILE A 170 14.29 -5.85 4.52
N SER A 171 14.71 -6.68 5.46
CA SER A 171 15.82 -6.35 6.35
C SER A 171 17.08 -7.01 5.82
N ARG A 172 18.14 -6.24 5.68
CA ARG A 172 19.47 -6.69 5.28
C ARG A 172 20.42 -6.46 6.45
N SER A 173 21.22 -7.46 6.80
CA SER A 173 22.35 -7.29 7.72
C SER A 173 23.62 -7.76 7.02
N VAL A 174 24.64 -6.89 6.98
CA VAL A 174 25.96 -7.17 6.45
C VAL A 174 26.96 -6.96 7.56
N ALA A 175 27.64 -8.02 7.95
CA ALA A 175 28.69 -8.02 8.95
C ALA A 175 29.99 -8.46 8.29
N ALA A 176 31.09 -7.80 8.61
CA ALA A 176 32.42 -8.24 8.23
C ALA A 176 33.39 -8.01 9.36
N GLN A 177 34.27 -8.98 9.59
CA GLN A 177 35.44 -8.83 10.46
C GLN A 177 36.69 -9.10 9.64
N GLY A 178 37.60 -8.14 9.57
CA GLY A 178 38.87 -8.34 8.88
C GLY A 178 39.91 -9.02 9.78
N VAL A 179 40.97 -9.53 9.15
CA VAL A 179 42.18 -9.97 9.84
C VAL A 179 43.28 -8.99 9.48
N SER A 180 43.97 -8.47 10.49
CA SER A 180 45.24 -7.78 10.24
C SER A 180 46.24 -8.85 9.79
N MET A 181 46.81 -8.70 8.59
CA MET A 181 48.05 -9.44 8.34
C MET A 181 49.03 -8.93 9.37
N GLY A 182 49.51 -9.81 10.25
CA GLY A 182 50.60 -9.47 11.15
C GLY A 182 51.72 -8.84 10.31
N SER A 183 52.48 -7.93 10.90
CA SER A 183 53.67 -7.34 10.29
C SER A 183 54.76 -8.40 10.08
N GLY A 184 54.45 -9.50 9.40
CA GLY A 184 55.45 -10.32 8.77
C GLY A 184 56.17 -9.37 7.83
N ASN A 185 57.44 -9.12 8.13
CA ASN A 185 58.34 -8.35 7.30
C ASN A 185 58.08 -8.75 5.86
N VAL A 186 57.32 -7.93 5.12
CA VAL A 186 57.28 -8.03 3.67
C VAL A 186 58.75 -7.91 3.33
N PRO A 187 59.38 -8.94 2.75
CA PRO A 187 60.81 -8.86 2.50
C PRO A 187 61.01 -7.59 1.71
N THR A 188 61.64 -6.57 2.31
CA THR A 188 62.06 -5.35 1.61
C THR A 188 63.21 -5.66 0.67
N GLY A 189 63.34 -6.92 0.22
CA GLY A 189 63.94 -7.27 -1.04
C GLY A 189 63.16 -6.56 -2.12
N ILE A 190 63.51 -5.29 -2.30
CA ILE A 190 63.64 -4.69 -3.62
C ILE A 190 64.33 -5.79 -4.43
N ILE A 191 63.55 -6.49 -5.26
CA ILE A 191 64.14 -7.31 -6.31
C ILE A 191 64.80 -6.27 -7.21
N ASN A 192 66.08 -5.98 -6.94
CA ASN A 192 66.93 -5.40 -7.95
C ASN A 192 67.03 -6.47 -9.02
N VAL A 193 66.17 -6.34 -10.03
CA VAL A 193 66.38 -6.99 -11.31
C VAL A 193 67.64 -6.34 -11.83
N ASN A 194 68.79 -6.97 -11.53
CA ASN A 194 70.03 -6.66 -12.21
C ASN A 194 69.99 -7.46 -13.51
N ASP A 195 69.51 -6.81 -14.56
CA ASP A 195 69.85 -7.12 -15.93
C ASP A 195 71.38 -7.18 -15.97
N GLY A 196 71.97 -8.27 -16.45
CA GLY A 196 73.39 -8.60 -16.27
C GLY A 196 74.41 -7.68 -16.96
N ASP A 197 74.14 -6.39 -17.15
CA ASP A 197 75.04 -5.40 -17.75
C ASP A 197 75.71 -4.43 -16.74
N GLY A 198 75.35 -4.51 -15.45
CA GLY A 198 76.04 -3.77 -14.39
C GLY A 198 75.80 -2.26 -14.41
N THR A 199 74.80 -1.76 -15.15
CA THR A 199 74.43 -0.34 -15.10
C THR A 199 73.21 -0.09 -14.19
N PRO A 200 73.33 0.71 -13.12
CA PRO A 200 72.18 1.06 -12.30
C PRO A 200 71.29 2.03 -13.08
N GLN A 201 70.22 1.53 -13.70
CA GLN A 201 69.17 2.36 -14.27
C GLN A 201 68.41 3.05 -13.13
N GLY A 202 68.41 4.38 -13.16
CA GLY A 202 67.69 5.22 -12.21
C GLY A 202 66.19 4.89 -12.18
N ILE A 203 65.60 5.12 -11.00
CA ILE A 203 64.17 5.01 -10.73
C ILE A 203 63.40 5.85 -11.75
N VAL A 204 62.83 5.20 -12.77
CA VAL A 204 61.95 5.84 -13.75
C VAL A 204 60.59 6.01 -13.11
N ALA A 205 60.25 7.26 -12.80
CA ALA A 205 58.88 7.66 -12.58
C ALA A 205 58.23 8.02 -13.93
N ALA A 206 56.98 7.55 -14.08
CA ALA A 206 55.94 7.93 -15.05
C ALA A 206 55.94 7.22 -16.43
N GLY A 207 54.92 6.36 -16.61
CA GLY A 207 54.48 5.83 -17.90
C GLY A 207 53.52 4.64 -17.81
N GLN A 208 52.42 4.78 -17.04
CA GLN A 208 51.29 3.84 -16.85
C GLN A 208 51.32 2.46 -17.58
N LYS A 209 51.69 1.40 -16.83
CA LYS A 209 50.92 0.14 -16.65
C LYS A 209 51.72 -0.76 -15.72
N GLY A 210 51.13 -1.08 -14.56
CA GLY A 210 51.81 -1.79 -13.48
C GLY A 210 52.20 -0.83 -12.36
N THR A 211 51.20 -0.22 -11.71
CA THR A 211 51.41 0.26 -10.35
C THR A 211 51.93 -0.92 -9.54
N ASN A 212 53.22 -0.89 -9.20
CA ASN A 212 53.76 -1.71 -8.13
C ASN A 212 52.82 -1.50 -6.95
N ILE A 213 52.02 -2.53 -6.66
CA ILE A 213 51.18 -2.61 -5.49
C ILE A 213 52.17 -2.67 -4.34
N VAL A 214 52.61 -1.49 -3.88
CA VAL A 214 53.14 -1.35 -2.53
C VAL A 214 52.05 -2.00 -1.68
N GLY A 215 52.39 -3.11 -1.03
CA GLY A 215 51.46 -3.83 -0.18
C GLY A 215 51.07 -2.91 0.96
N ILE A 216 50.07 -2.05 0.74
CA ILE A 216 49.48 -1.20 1.76
C ILE A 216 48.96 -2.20 2.78
N GLN A 217 49.61 -2.25 3.94
CA GLN A 217 49.10 -3.04 5.06
C GLN A 217 47.77 -2.42 5.44
N ARG A 218 46.69 -3.10 5.03
CA ARG A 218 45.33 -2.75 5.41
C ARG A 218 45.10 -3.28 6.82
N SER A 219 44.58 -2.42 7.69
CA SER A 219 44.14 -2.87 9.01
C SER A 219 43.01 -3.91 8.87
N ALA A 220 42.74 -4.66 9.93
CA ALA A 220 41.57 -5.53 9.99
C ALA A 220 40.29 -4.75 9.63
N PHE A 221 40.14 -3.54 10.17
CA PHE A 221 39.01 -2.67 9.89
C PHE A 221 38.91 -2.25 8.42
N ASP A 222 40.03 -1.88 7.77
CA ASP A 222 40.00 -1.49 6.35
C ASP A 222 39.55 -2.63 5.43
N ASN A 223 39.87 -3.88 5.79
CA ASN A 223 39.40 -5.05 5.05
C ASN A 223 37.89 -5.25 5.24
N ALA A 224 37.39 -5.14 6.48
CA ALA A 224 35.94 -5.20 6.76
C ALA A 224 35.18 -4.06 6.06
N LEU A 225 35.71 -2.84 6.09
CA LEU A 225 35.13 -1.68 5.43
C LEU A 225 35.07 -1.86 3.91
N LEU A 226 36.16 -2.31 3.28
CA LEU A 226 36.20 -2.56 1.84
C LEU A 226 35.20 -3.64 1.41
N TYR A 227 35.03 -4.67 2.24
CA TYR A 227 34.05 -5.72 1.98
C TYR A 227 32.62 -5.17 2.03
N VAL A 228 32.28 -4.45 3.10
CA VAL A 228 30.94 -3.89 3.29
C VAL A 228 30.66 -2.81 2.24
N SER A 229 31.59 -1.92 1.93
CA SER A 229 31.42 -0.88 0.90
C SER A 229 31.36 -1.46 -0.52
N GLY A 230 32.11 -2.53 -0.79
CA GLY A 230 32.04 -3.30 -2.03
C GLY A 230 30.65 -3.93 -2.25
N LEU A 231 30.02 -4.43 -1.17
CA LEU A 231 28.65 -4.96 -1.20
C LEU A 231 27.57 -3.88 -1.29
N ILE A 232 27.87 -2.63 -0.94
CA ILE A 232 26.93 -1.50 -1.08
C ILE A 232 27.08 -0.84 -2.47
N GLY A 233 28.12 -1.19 -3.23
CA GLY A 233 28.31 -0.77 -4.62
C GLY A 233 28.97 0.60 -4.78
N GLU A 234 30.05 0.86 -4.05
CA GLU A 234 30.91 2.01 -4.32
C GLU A 234 31.86 1.73 -5.50
N SER A 235 31.33 1.67 -6.73
CA SER A 235 32.17 1.81 -7.93
C SER A 235 32.08 3.24 -8.47
N GLY A 236 32.72 4.17 -7.76
CA GLY A 236 32.97 5.55 -8.19
C GLY A 236 31.81 6.52 -7.94
N ASN A 237 31.94 7.42 -6.95
CA ASN A 237 31.10 8.60 -6.62
C ASN A 237 29.56 8.48 -6.61
N SER A 238 28.99 7.35 -6.99
CA SER A 238 27.59 6.99 -6.89
C SER A 238 27.51 5.65 -6.18
N LEU A 239 26.83 5.63 -5.04
CA LEU A 239 26.39 4.41 -4.38
C LEU A 239 25.31 3.80 -5.29
N SER A 240 25.73 3.00 -6.26
CA SER A 240 24.80 2.20 -7.05
C SER A 240 24.51 0.97 -6.20
N PHE A 241 23.33 0.93 -5.58
CA PHE A 241 22.84 -0.29 -4.93
C PHE A 241 23.07 -1.44 -5.92
N PRO A 242 23.93 -2.45 -5.62
CA PRO A 242 23.98 -3.62 -6.46
C PRO A 242 22.56 -4.15 -6.48
N ARG A 243 22.06 -4.40 -7.69
CA ARG A 243 20.67 -4.63 -8.09
C ARG A 243 19.94 -5.72 -7.29
N ILE A 244 19.74 -5.51 -5.98
CA ILE A 244 19.01 -6.39 -5.07
C ILE A 244 17.53 -6.40 -5.46
N ALA A 245 17.03 -5.28 -6.00
CA ALA A 245 15.69 -5.17 -6.59
C ALA A 245 15.51 -6.14 -7.78
N ASP A 246 16.45 -6.13 -8.73
CA ASP A 246 16.38 -6.98 -9.93
C ASP A 246 16.63 -8.46 -9.63
N SER A 247 17.52 -8.78 -8.68
CA SER A 247 18.04 -10.15 -8.48
C SER A 247 17.29 -10.98 -7.44
N ILE A 248 16.71 -10.37 -6.39
CA ILE A 248 16.02 -11.13 -5.33
C ILE A 248 14.49 -11.05 -5.46
N LEU A 249 13.96 -9.92 -5.96
CA LEU A 249 12.50 -9.69 -5.93
C LEU A 249 11.85 -9.50 -7.32
N ASN A 250 12.62 -9.40 -8.41
CA ASN A 250 12.12 -9.04 -9.75
C ASN A 250 11.08 -7.91 -9.67
N ILE A 251 11.38 -6.94 -8.82
CA ILE A 251 10.58 -5.74 -8.69
C ILE A 251 11.15 -4.81 -9.75
N ASP A 252 10.37 -4.61 -10.81
CA ASP A 252 10.72 -3.64 -11.83
C ASP A 252 10.95 -2.28 -11.13
N THR A 253 12.17 -1.77 -11.18
CA THR A 253 12.57 -0.58 -10.41
C THR A 253 11.82 0.68 -10.85
N ASP A 254 11.13 0.60 -11.98
CA ASP A 254 10.24 1.64 -12.48
C ASP A 254 8.85 1.61 -11.80
N ASP A 255 8.47 0.48 -11.16
CA ASP A 255 7.12 0.19 -10.64
C ASP A 255 7.02 -0.12 -9.14
N CYS A 256 8.12 -0.29 -8.41
CA CYS A 256 8.04 -0.19 -6.94
C CYS A 256 9.20 0.64 -6.42
N ALA A 257 8.86 1.59 -5.56
CA ALA A 257 9.84 2.40 -4.90
C ALA A 257 10.26 1.63 -3.64
N ILE A 258 11.43 0.98 -3.73
CA ILE A 258 12.08 0.39 -2.56
C ILE A 258 12.70 1.56 -1.78
N HIS A 259 12.21 1.77 -0.57
CA HIS A 259 12.66 2.86 0.27
C HIS A 259 13.52 2.33 1.41
N LEU A 260 14.73 2.84 1.57
CA LEU A 260 15.49 2.64 2.80
C LEU A 260 14.78 3.38 3.94
N THR A 261 14.20 2.64 4.87
CA THR A 261 13.46 3.19 6.02
C THR A 261 14.34 3.35 7.25
N ASP A 262 15.26 2.41 7.48
CA ASP A 262 16.17 2.44 8.62
C ASP A 262 17.57 1.96 8.19
N ARG A 263 18.59 2.54 8.80
CA ARG A 263 19.99 2.14 8.68
C ARG A 263 20.69 2.28 10.01
N SER A 264 21.19 1.17 10.53
CA SER A 264 22.08 1.12 11.69
C SER A 264 23.48 0.70 11.27
N VAL A 265 24.51 1.40 11.76
CA VAL A 265 25.91 1.09 11.51
C VAL A 265 26.62 0.93 12.86
N ASN A 266 27.12 -0.27 13.14
CA ASN A 266 27.95 -0.55 14.30
C ASN A 266 29.38 -0.78 13.85
N ILE A 267 30.32 -0.02 14.42
CA ILE A 267 31.72 0.01 14.00
C ILE A 267 32.59 -0.35 15.20
N SER A 268 33.42 -1.40 15.10
CA SER A 268 34.46 -1.70 16.09
C SER A 268 35.83 -1.77 15.40
N PRO A 269 36.58 -0.65 15.38
CA PRO A 269 37.91 -0.63 14.78
C PRO A 269 38.91 -1.54 15.49
N GLU A 270 38.78 -1.72 16.80
CA GLU A 270 39.66 -2.58 17.62
C GLU A 270 39.48 -4.05 17.28
N ASP A 271 38.23 -4.48 17.09
CA ASP A 271 37.89 -5.85 16.67
C ASP A 271 38.03 -6.06 15.16
N GLY A 272 38.27 -4.96 14.42
CA GLY A 272 38.28 -4.94 12.96
C GLY A 272 36.93 -5.32 12.35
N SER A 273 35.82 -5.05 13.05
CA SER A 273 34.48 -5.41 12.60
C SER A 273 33.63 -4.20 12.20
N LEU A 274 32.72 -4.45 11.27
CA LEU A 274 31.72 -3.52 10.77
C LEU A 274 30.42 -4.28 10.53
N ASP A 275 29.35 -3.85 11.21
CA ASP A 275 28.01 -4.38 11.03
C ASP A 275 27.09 -3.27 10.52
N LEU A 276 26.48 -3.50 9.36
CA LEU A 276 25.48 -2.65 8.73
C LEU A 276 24.15 -3.38 8.74
N SER A 277 23.11 -2.76 9.28
CA SER A 277 21.73 -3.21 9.14
C SER A 277 20.93 -2.18 8.38
N ASP A 278 20.25 -2.60 7.32
CA ASP A 278 19.33 -1.78 6.53
C ASP A 278 17.94 -2.39 6.59
N THR A 279 16.91 -1.57 6.73
CA THR A 279 15.51 -1.97 6.56
C THR A 279 14.93 -1.22 5.38
N PHE A 280 14.51 -1.95 4.36
CA PHE A 280 13.85 -1.42 3.19
C PHE A 280 12.35 -1.70 3.23
N LEU A 281 11.55 -0.76 2.74
CA LEU A 281 10.13 -0.91 2.52
C LEU A 281 9.88 -0.86 1.02
N ALA A 282 9.49 -2.00 0.44
CA ALA A 282 9.01 -2.04 -0.93
C ALA A 282 7.54 -1.65 -0.94
N ILE A 283 7.26 -0.45 -1.42
CA ILE A 283 5.89 0.02 -1.64
C ILE A 283 5.61 -0.12 -3.14
N PRO A 284 4.56 -0.84 -3.54
CA PRO A 284 4.16 -0.92 -4.94
C PRO A 284 3.79 0.47 -5.46
N VAL A 285 4.45 0.92 -6.52
CA VAL A 285 4.10 2.15 -7.24
C VAL A 285 3.03 1.74 -8.25
N GLN A 286 1.81 2.24 -8.10
CA GLN A 286 0.80 2.03 -9.12
C GLN A 286 1.20 2.84 -10.37
N GLY A 287 1.77 2.15 -11.35
CA GLY A 287 2.28 2.71 -12.61
C GLY A 287 2.15 1.74 -13.77
N THR A 288 2.43 0.45 -13.56
CA THR A 288 1.99 -0.57 -14.51
C THR A 288 0.47 -0.69 -14.45
N LYS A 289 -0.14 -0.08 -15.47
CA LYS A 289 -1.35 -0.58 -16.11
C LYS A 289 -1.40 -2.11 -16.00
N TYR A 290 -2.08 -2.64 -14.99
CA TYR A 290 -2.68 -3.96 -15.04
C TYR A 290 -3.83 -3.87 -16.07
N THR A 291 -3.48 -3.73 -17.35
CA THR A 291 -4.43 -3.57 -18.46
C THR A 291 -5.28 -4.79 -18.70
N ASP A 292 -4.94 -5.93 -18.08
CA ASP A 292 -5.57 -7.21 -18.41
C ASP A 292 -6.76 -7.57 -17.50
N ILE A 293 -7.05 -6.78 -16.46
CA ILE A 293 -8.27 -6.92 -15.66
C ILE A 293 -9.04 -5.60 -15.76
N GLY A 294 -9.90 -5.50 -16.79
CA GLY A 294 -10.91 -4.47 -17.03
C GLY A 294 -10.72 -3.18 -16.22
N ALA A 295 -9.91 -2.27 -16.74
CA ALA A 295 -9.45 -1.03 -16.09
C ALA A 295 -10.56 -0.28 -15.33
N VAL A 296 -10.70 -0.59 -14.04
CA VAL A 296 -11.23 0.36 -13.08
C VAL A 296 -10.02 1.14 -12.61
N ALA A 297 -9.95 2.41 -12.98
CA ALA A 297 -8.89 3.30 -12.55
C ALA A 297 -8.91 3.32 -11.02
N THR A 298 -7.98 2.59 -10.40
CA THR A 298 -7.81 2.63 -8.96
C THR A 298 -7.29 4.04 -8.66
N ASN A 299 -8.17 4.93 -8.18
CA ASN A 299 -7.92 6.36 -7.95
C ASN A 299 -6.92 6.64 -6.81
N ARG A 300 -5.98 5.72 -6.57
CA ARG A 300 -4.97 5.88 -5.55
C ARG A 300 -3.97 6.95 -6.02
N PRO A 301 -3.70 7.98 -5.21
CA PRO A 301 -2.65 8.96 -5.50
C PRO A 301 -1.30 8.30 -5.76
N THR A 302 -0.57 8.75 -6.78
CA THR A 302 0.77 8.25 -7.12
C THR A 302 1.83 9.29 -6.72
N GLY A 303 3.11 8.87 -6.62
CA GLY A 303 4.22 9.78 -6.32
C GLY A 303 4.43 10.14 -4.84
N TYR A 304 3.72 9.46 -3.93
CA TYR A 304 3.88 9.57 -2.48
C TYR A 304 4.26 8.22 -1.87
N CYS A 305 5.26 8.24 -1.00
CA CYS A 305 5.75 7.07 -0.28
C CYS A 305 4.96 6.94 1.03
N VAL A 306 3.83 6.25 1.00
CA VAL A 306 2.92 6.13 2.16
C VAL A 306 2.43 4.70 2.39
N LEU A 307 2.23 4.35 3.65
CA LEU A 307 1.44 3.20 4.10
C LEU A 307 0.09 3.71 4.61
N ASP A 308 -1.00 3.29 3.97
CA ASP A 308 -2.37 3.61 4.36
C ASP A 308 -3.00 2.38 5.03
N ASN A 309 -3.21 2.46 6.34
CA ASN A 309 -3.87 1.42 7.13
C ASN A 309 -5.25 1.91 7.56
N PHE A 310 -6.29 1.11 7.35
CA PHE A 310 -7.65 1.52 7.68
C PHE A 310 -8.51 0.36 8.18
N SER A 311 -9.59 0.74 8.87
CA SER A 311 -10.67 -0.13 9.30
C SER A 311 -12.02 0.49 8.90
N LEU A 312 -12.97 -0.39 8.59
CA LEU A 312 -14.34 -0.03 8.25
C LEU A 312 -15.27 -0.63 9.31
N ASP A 313 -16.19 0.17 9.83
CA ASP A 313 -17.27 -0.28 10.71
C ASP A 313 -18.61 0.05 10.05
N VAL A 314 -19.48 -0.94 9.90
CA VAL A 314 -20.81 -0.78 9.26
C VAL A 314 -21.87 -1.08 10.29
N SER A 315 -22.75 -0.11 10.52
CA SER A 315 -23.90 -0.23 11.43
C SER A 315 -25.19 0.14 10.72
N THR A 316 -26.30 -0.44 11.17
CA THR A 316 -27.65 -0.09 10.70
C THR A 316 -28.52 0.23 11.90
N GLU A 317 -29.16 1.39 11.87
CA GLU A 317 -30.08 1.82 12.91
C GLU A 317 -31.52 1.50 12.48
N ILE A 318 -32.19 0.64 13.25
CA ILE A 318 -33.57 0.22 12.92
C ILE A 318 -34.56 1.39 13.09
N GLU A 319 -34.29 2.31 14.02
CA GLU A 319 -35.22 3.39 14.36
C GLU A 319 -35.42 4.40 13.23
N ASN A 320 -34.36 4.70 12.48
CA ASN A 320 -34.39 5.63 11.35
C ASN A 320 -34.20 4.95 9.99
N GLY A 321 -33.88 3.65 9.97
CA GLY A 321 -33.60 2.88 8.75
C GLY A 321 -32.30 3.30 8.05
N LEU A 322 -31.43 4.05 8.72
CA LEU A 322 -30.19 4.53 8.15
C LEU A 322 -29.07 3.51 8.38
N GLY A 323 -28.34 3.21 7.30
CA GLY A 323 -27.07 2.52 7.38
C GLY A 323 -25.95 3.54 7.48
N THR A 324 -25.08 3.37 8.47
CA THR A 324 -23.91 4.20 8.73
C THR A 324 -22.65 3.38 8.50
N ILE A 325 -21.64 3.98 7.87
CA ILE A 325 -20.31 3.40 7.75
C ILE A 325 -19.26 4.38 8.26
N SER A 326 -18.41 3.91 9.15
CA SER A 326 -17.26 4.65 9.67
C SER A 326 -15.99 4.10 9.04
N LEU A 327 -15.28 4.95 8.30
CA LEU A 327 -13.98 4.70 7.70
C LEU A 327 -12.93 5.47 8.48
N GLN A 328 -12.10 4.74 9.22
CA GLN A 328 -11.04 5.32 10.04
C GLN A 328 -9.69 4.68 9.68
N GLY A 329 -8.63 5.46 9.71
CA GLY A 329 -7.31 4.96 9.32
C GLY A 329 -6.17 5.93 9.63
N THR A 330 -4.97 5.50 9.27
CA THR A 330 -3.73 6.24 9.44
C THR A 330 -2.89 6.14 8.17
N ILE A 331 -2.54 7.31 7.62
CA ILE A 331 -1.60 7.46 6.52
C ILE A 331 -0.22 7.72 7.14
N GLN A 332 0.66 6.73 7.09
CA GLN A 332 2.06 6.85 7.50
C GLN A 332 2.90 7.21 6.28
N GLY A 333 3.45 8.42 6.25
CA GLY A 333 4.40 8.81 5.23
C GLY A 333 5.81 8.34 5.57
N TYR A 334 6.60 8.04 4.55
CA TYR A 334 8.01 7.72 4.67
C TYR A 334 8.85 8.77 3.94
N PRO A 335 10.03 9.14 4.46
CA PRO A 335 10.94 9.98 3.71
C PRO A 335 11.38 9.26 2.44
N SER A 336 11.40 9.98 1.34
CA SER A 336 11.82 9.44 0.05
C SER A 336 13.27 9.82 -0.22
N TYR A 337 14.15 8.83 -0.34
CA TYR A 337 15.57 9.01 -0.70
C TYR A 337 15.76 8.79 -2.20
N GLY A 338 16.57 9.64 -2.84
CA GLY A 338 16.88 9.50 -4.26
C GLY A 338 17.72 8.25 -4.56
N ASN A 339 17.62 7.77 -5.80
CA ASN A 339 18.31 6.56 -6.27
C ASN A 339 19.85 6.71 -6.36
N SER A 340 20.39 7.90 -6.10
CA SER A 340 21.85 8.18 -6.17
C SER A 340 22.63 7.66 -4.96
N GLY A 341 21.95 7.05 -3.97
CA GLY A 341 22.53 6.44 -2.76
C GLY A 341 23.23 7.43 -1.81
N LEU A 342 23.48 8.65 -2.27
CA LEU A 342 23.67 9.82 -1.42
C LEU A 342 22.32 10.12 -0.74
N LEU A 343 22.34 10.46 0.55
CA LEU A 343 21.19 10.89 1.35
C LEU A 343 20.61 12.24 0.87
N TYR A 344 20.53 12.47 -0.43
CA TYR A 344 19.71 13.51 -1.01
C TYR A 344 18.26 13.02 -0.99
N ALA A 345 17.45 13.68 -0.17
CA ALA A 345 16.01 13.51 -0.22
C ALA A 345 15.54 13.79 -1.66
N ILE A 346 14.60 12.99 -2.16
CA ILE A 346 13.93 13.30 -3.43
C ILE A 346 13.33 14.69 -3.27
N GLU A 347 13.75 15.59 -4.15
CA GLU A 347 13.21 16.94 -4.19
C GLU A 347 11.87 16.92 -4.94
N ASP A 348 10.90 17.70 -4.48
CA ASP A 348 9.71 18.01 -5.25
C ASP A 348 10.10 18.75 -6.56
N PRO A 349 9.17 19.00 -7.51
CA PRO A 349 9.48 19.74 -8.73
C PRO A 349 10.09 21.14 -8.50
N ASN A 350 10.07 21.65 -7.27
CA ASN A 350 10.62 22.95 -6.87
C ASN A 350 11.96 22.84 -6.10
N GLY A 351 12.54 21.65 -5.94
CA GLY A 351 13.79 21.48 -5.21
C GLY A 351 13.62 21.23 -3.69
N ASN A 352 12.40 21.07 -3.18
CA ASN A 352 12.17 20.89 -1.75
C ASN A 352 12.22 19.42 -1.35
N ARG A 353 12.94 19.12 -0.26
CA ARG A 353 13.02 17.76 0.29
C ARG A 353 11.63 17.23 0.67
N LYS A 354 11.22 16.09 0.10
CA LYS A 354 9.99 15.39 0.50
C LYS A 354 10.17 14.71 1.86
N THR A 355 9.68 15.37 2.91
CA THR A 355 9.63 14.79 4.27
C THR A 355 8.58 13.67 4.36
N ALA A 356 8.63 12.86 5.42
CA ALA A 356 7.60 11.87 5.73
C ALA A 356 6.20 12.52 5.76
N PHE A 357 6.07 13.66 6.46
CA PHE A 357 4.82 14.41 6.52
C PHE A 357 4.39 14.99 5.16
N TYR A 358 5.33 15.46 4.32
CA TYR A 358 5.01 15.89 2.96
C TYR A 358 4.35 14.75 2.16
N ASN A 359 4.90 13.54 2.24
CA ASN A 359 4.34 12.39 1.54
C ASN A 359 2.95 12.01 2.07
N ALA A 360 2.75 11.98 3.39
CA ALA A 360 1.44 11.70 3.98
C ALA A 360 0.39 12.76 3.61
N SER A 361 0.75 14.04 3.71
CA SER A 361 -0.17 15.17 3.47
C SER A 361 -0.52 15.35 2.00
N GLY A 362 0.45 15.18 1.09
CA GLY A 362 0.19 15.18 -0.34
C GLY A 362 -0.71 14.02 -0.77
N TYR A 363 -0.45 12.82 -0.24
CA TYR A 363 -1.32 11.66 -0.46
C TYR A 363 -2.76 11.93 0.01
N LEU A 364 -2.95 12.42 1.23
CA LEU A 364 -4.28 12.79 1.75
C LEU A 364 -4.98 13.79 0.84
N SER A 365 -4.28 14.85 0.41
CA SER A 365 -4.84 15.90 -0.43
C SER A 365 -5.38 15.35 -1.75
N GLU A 366 -4.68 14.41 -2.36
CA GLU A 366 -5.14 13.78 -3.60
C GLU A 366 -6.31 12.80 -3.37
N MET A 367 -6.31 12.04 -2.26
CA MET A 367 -7.47 11.19 -1.89
C MET A 367 -8.75 12.01 -1.70
N LEU A 368 -8.63 13.16 -1.03
CA LEU A 368 -9.74 14.09 -0.83
C LEU A 368 -10.23 14.65 -2.18
N ALA A 369 -9.31 14.97 -3.09
CA ALA A 369 -9.64 15.53 -4.38
C ALA A 369 -10.33 14.54 -5.34
N SER A 370 -10.04 13.24 -5.22
CA SER A 370 -10.57 12.18 -6.09
C SER A 370 -11.85 11.50 -5.58
N GLY A 371 -12.35 11.88 -4.40
CA GLY A 371 -13.51 11.21 -3.77
C GLY A 371 -13.20 9.79 -3.30
N PHE A 372 -11.93 9.47 -3.09
CA PHE A 372 -11.45 8.11 -2.82
C PHE A 372 -12.06 7.51 -1.54
N PHE A 373 -12.16 8.30 -0.46
CA PHE A 373 -12.77 7.85 0.81
C PHE A 373 -14.23 7.42 0.64
N TYR A 374 -15.00 8.16 -0.17
CA TYR A 374 -16.39 7.79 -0.47
C TYR A 374 -16.45 6.48 -1.25
N ASN A 375 -15.65 6.33 -2.30
CA ASN A 375 -15.65 5.10 -3.11
C ASN A 375 -15.30 3.86 -2.27
N ARG A 376 -14.33 3.98 -1.36
CA ARG A 376 -13.95 2.92 -0.42
C ARG A 376 -15.11 2.58 0.53
N ALA A 377 -15.77 3.59 1.09
CA ALA A 377 -16.92 3.41 1.97
C ALA A 377 -18.13 2.80 1.22
N SER A 378 -18.45 3.29 0.01
CA SER A 378 -19.57 2.81 -0.79
C SER A 378 -19.37 1.38 -1.28
N GLY A 379 -18.13 1.01 -1.65
CA GLY A 379 -17.80 -0.36 -2.05
C GLY A 379 -18.03 -1.35 -0.92
N ALA A 380 -17.60 -1.01 0.29
CA ALA A 380 -17.83 -1.84 1.47
C ALA A 380 -19.32 -1.92 1.85
N TYR A 381 -20.02 -0.78 1.84
CA TYR A 381 -21.44 -0.72 2.14
C TYR A 381 -22.29 -1.54 1.15
N ALA A 382 -22.03 -1.41 -0.15
CA ALA A 382 -22.73 -2.18 -1.18
C ALA A 382 -22.55 -3.70 -0.99
N HIS A 383 -21.37 -4.14 -0.54
CA HIS A 383 -21.11 -5.57 -0.35
C HIS A 383 -21.78 -6.16 0.90
N THR A 384 -21.95 -5.37 1.97
CA THR A 384 -22.72 -5.82 3.15
C THR A 384 -24.19 -6.12 2.83
N GLY A 385 -24.76 -5.49 1.80
CA GLY A 385 -26.10 -5.80 1.31
C GLY A 385 -26.22 -7.18 0.64
N THR A 386 -25.12 -7.75 0.16
CA THR A 386 -25.08 -9.06 -0.51
C THR A 386 -24.82 -10.22 0.46
N LEU A 387 -24.33 -9.92 1.66
CA LEU A 387 -24.04 -10.91 2.69
C LEU A 387 -25.34 -11.29 3.44
N SER A 388 -26.07 -12.24 2.87
CA SER A 388 -26.93 -13.22 3.56
C SER A 388 -28.27 -12.80 4.18
N ASN A 389 -28.71 -11.54 4.13
CA ASN A 389 -30.06 -11.20 4.62
C ASN A 389 -31.06 -11.09 3.44
N PRO A 390 -32.12 -11.92 3.37
CA PRO A 390 -33.08 -11.95 2.26
C PRO A 390 -34.11 -10.80 2.36
N ILE A 391 -33.67 -9.60 2.73
CA ILE A 391 -34.48 -8.40 2.55
C ILE A 391 -34.38 -8.08 1.06
N PRO A 392 -35.50 -8.02 0.31
CA PRO A 392 -35.48 -7.75 -1.12
C PRO A 392 -34.68 -6.46 -1.38
N LEU A 393 -33.60 -6.59 -2.17
CA LEU A 393 -32.60 -5.56 -2.53
C LEU A 393 -33.15 -4.26 -3.16
N ALA A 394 -34.46 -4.04 -3.19
CA ALA A 394 -35.10 -2.94 -3.91
C ALA A 394 -34.90 -1.55 -3.28
N HIS A 395 -34.42 -1.44 -2.03
CA HIS A 395 -34.35 -0.14 -1.33
C HIS A 395 -33.12 0.07 -0.43
N VAL A 396 -31.97 -0.54 -0.75
CA VAL A 396 -30.72 -0.06 -0.12
C VAL A 396 -30.34 1.26 -0.79
N LEU A 397 -30.67 2.38 -0.14
CA LEU A 397 -30.26 3.69 -0.62
C LEU A 397 -28.72 3.74 -0.70
N PRO A 398 -28.15 4.32 -1.76
CA PRO A 398 -26.71 4.52 -1.84
C PRO A 398 -26.23 5.41 -0.69
N LEU A 399 -24.96 5.27 -0.30
CA LEU A 399 -24.36 6.20 0.64
C LEU A 399 -24.39 7.62 0.07
N ASN A 400 -24.57 8.60 0.95
CA ASN A 400 -24.38 9.99 0.63
C ASN A 400 -22.90 10.27 0.38
N ASP A 401 -22.55 10.95 -0.71
CA ASP A 401 -21.17 11.32 -1.03
C ASP A 401 -20.58 12.37 -0.08
N LYS A 402 -21.44 13.08 0.65
CA LYS A 402 -21.07 13.98 1.74
C LYS A 402 -21.09 13.22 3.06
N PRO A 403 -19.93 13.06 3.72
CA PRO A 403 -19.88 12.43 5.03
C PRO A 403 -20.67 13.25 6.06
N ILE A 404 -21.15 12.59 7.10
CA ILE A 404 -21.75 13.21 8.30
C ILE A 404 -20.66 13.94 9.08
N SER A 405 -19.50 13.31 9.22
CA SER A 405 -18.34 13.84 9.95
C SER A 405 -17.05 13.47 9.26
N GLU A 406 -16.12 14.42 9.27
CA GLU A 406 -14.74 14.27 8.83
C GLU A 406 -13.85 14.77 9.95
N SER A 407 -12.80 14.04 10.30
CA SER A 407 -11.81 14.50 11.27
C SER A 407 -10.42 14.01 10.89
N PHE A 408 -9.42 14.84 11.19
CA PHE A 408 -8.01 14.58 10.91
C PHE A 408 -7.18 14.79 12.16
N SER A 409 -6.18 13.95 12.36
CA SER A 409 -5.15 14.08 13.39
C SER A 409 -3.79 14.09 12.70
N TYR A 410 -2.92 15.03 13.05
CA TYR A 410 -1.62 15.21 12.40
C TYR A 410 -0.50 14.97 13.40
N ASN A 411 0.38 14.02 13.10
CA ASN A 411 1.67 13.87 13.77
C ASN A 411 2.78 14.24 12.78
N ILE A 412 3.24 15.49 12.86
CA ILE A 412 4.25 16.02 11.93
C ILE A 412 5.61 15.37 12.16
N GLU A 413 5.95 15.04 13.41
CA GLU A 413 7.24 14.45 13.77
C GLU A 413 7.39 13.04 13.21
N GLU A 414 6.35 12.21 13.37
CA GLU A 414 6.32 10.85 12.81
C GLU A 414 5.96 10.84 11.32
N GLY A 415 5.45 11.95 10.77
CA GLY A 415 4.96 12.02 9.41
C GLY A 415 3.69 11.19 9.18
N SER A 416 2.82 11.12 10.18
CA SER A 416 1.58 10.33 10.12
C SER A 416 0.33 11.21 10.20
N ILE A 417 -0.74 10.77 9.54
CA ILE A 417 -2.05 11.45 9.54
C ILE A 417 -3.14 10.44 9.84
N GLY A 418 -3.82 10.61 10.97
CA GLY A 418 -5.06 9.89 11.27
C GLY A 418 -6.24 10.55 10.57
N TYR A 419 -7.16 9.76 10.05
CA TYR A 419 -8.42 10.25 9.49
C TYR A 419 -9.60 9.43 9.98
N ASN A 420 -10.77 10.05 10.05
CA ASN A 420 -12.03 9.38 10.32
C ASN A 420 -13.17 10.06 9.54
N PHE A 421 -13.82 9.29 8.68
CA PHE A 421 -14.98 9.66 7.87
C PHE A 421 -16.17 8.82 8.28
N THR A 422 -17.31 9.45 8.51
CA THR A 422 -18.56 8.72 8.74
C THR A 422 -19.55 9.08 7.64
N TYR A 423 -20.03 8.08 6.92
CA TYR A 423 -21.08 8.23 5.90
C TYR A 423 -22.36 7.56 6.37
N ASN A 424 -23.49 7.98 5.82
CA ASN A 424 -24.71 7.19 5.88
C ASN A 424 -25.45 7.23 4.55
N ASN A 425 -26.48 6.40 4.43
CA ASN A 425 -27.37 6.35 3.28
C ASN A 425 -28.52 7.38 3.35
N ARG A 426 -28.33 8.52 4.05
CA ARG A 426 -29.30 9.61 4.02
C ARG A 426 -29.43 10.10 2.57
N PRO A 427 -30.65 10.41 2.09
CA PRO A 427 -30.83 10.97 0.76
C PRO A 427 -29.92 12.18 0.52
N MET A 428 -29.37 12.29 -0.69
CA MET A 428 -28.67 13.51 -1.10
C MET A 428 -29.66 14.69 -1.07
N PRO A 429 -29.22 15.91 -0.72
CA PRO A 429 -30.07 17.08 -0.85
C PRO A 429 -30.60 17.20 -2.28
N ILE A 430 -31.88 17.51 -2.44
CA ILE A 430 -32.54 17.68 -3.75
C ILE A 430 -31.82 18.77 -4.56
N VAL A 431 -31.33 19.79 -3.86
CA VAL A 431 -30.54 20.88 -4.43
C VAL A 431 -29.13 20.82 -3.86
N THR A 432 -28.15 20.51 -4.72
CA THR A 432 -26.71 20.57 -4.40
C THR A 432 -26.39 21.88 -3.69
N GLY A 433 -25.59 21.92 -2.63
CA GLY A 433 -25.23 23.18 -1.95
C GLY A 433 -26.20 23.62 -0.84
N ALA A 434 -27.33 22.93 -0.64
CA ALA A 434 -28.11 23.07 0.59
C ALA A 434 -27.29 22.59 1.81
N LEU A 435 -27.15 23.45 2.81
CA LEU A 435 -26.51 23.16 4.10
C LEU A 435 -27.41 22.26 4.97
N THR A 436 -28.71 22.55 4.96
CA THR A 436 -29.74 21.72 5.58
C THR A 436 -30.94 21.64 4.65
N GLU A 437 -31.56 20.48 4.54
CA GLU A 437 -32.80 20.28 3.80
C GLU A 437 -33.73 19.37 4.61
N LYS A 438 -34.97 19.79 4.81
CA LYS A 438 -35.99 19.05 5.54
C LYS A 438 -37.25 18.98 4.69
N VAL A 439 -37.65 17.76 4.36
CA VAL A 439 -38.87 17.50 3.60
C VAL A 439 -39.84 16.75 4.51
N ASN A 440 -40.95 17.38 4.83
CA ASN A 440 -42.04 16.79 5.59
C ASN A 440 -43.19 16.47 4.63
N ILE A 441 -43.63 15.21 4.63
CA ILE A 441 -44.79 14.77 3.86
C ILE A 441 -45.80 14.21 4.86
N SER A 442 -46.94 14.86 5.01
CA SER A 442 -48.05 14.40 5.82
C SER A 442 -49.16 13.90 4.91
N LYS A 443 -49.60 12.65 5.12
CA LYS A 443 -50.68 12.05 4.33
C LYS A 443 -51.80 11.63 5.27
N ASN A 444 -52.94 12.27 5.12
CA ASN A 444 -54.14 11.95 5.88
C ASN A 444 -55.04 11.04 5.04
N ARG A 445 -55.35 9.87 5.61
CA ARG A 445 -56.27 8.93 5.00
C ARG A 445 -57.71 9.41 5.15
N GLN A 446 -58.58 8.93 4.27
CA GLN A 446 -60.01 9.13 4.43
C GLN A 446 -60.49 8.51 5.74
N VAL A 447 -61.28 9.28 6.49
CA VAL A 447 -61.93 8.83 7.71
C VAL A 447 -63.45 8.88 7.49
N PRO A 448 -64.22 7.88 7.97
CA PRO A 448 -65.68 7.95 7.94
C PRO A 448 -66.17 9.23 8.65
N VAL A 449 -67.08 9.95 8.01
CA VAL A 449 -67.72 11.12 8.59
C VAL A 449 -69.02 10.67 9.25
N HIS A 450 -69.19 11.03 10.52
CA HIS A 450 -70.40 10.75 11.28
C HIS A 450 -71.15 12.05 11.57
N ALA A 451 -72.47 12.04 11.41
CA ALA A 451 -73.32 13.11 11.91
C ALA A 451 -73.56 12.88 13.41
N ALA A 452 -73.29 13.90 14.23
CA ALA A 452 -73.58 13.88 15.65
C ALA A 452 -74.94 14.56 15.91
N LEU A 453 -75.98 13.76 16.17
CA LEU A 453 -77.32 14.23 16.51
C LEU A 453 -77.44 14.36 18.03
N THR A 454 -77.40 15.60 18.53
CA THR A 454 -77.55 15.88 19.96
C THR A 454 -79.03 15.89 20.32
N ILE A 455 -79.45 15.00 21.20
CA ILE A 455 -80.81 14.96 21.74
C ILE A 455 -80.77 15.55 23.15
N LEU A 456 -81.41 16.71 23.34
CA LEU A 456 -81.49 17.37 24.65
C LEU A 456 -82.10 16.41 25.69
N GLY A 457 -81.42 16.26 26.83
CA GLY A 457 -81.83 15.37 27.92
C GLY A 457 -81.31 13.92 27.83
N ARG A 458 -80.58 13.54 26.77
CA ARG A 458 -79.98 12.20 26.67
C ARG A 458 -78.65 12.13 27.43
N ALA A 459 -78.62 11.38 28.53
CA ALA A 459 -77.41 11.22 29.36
C ALA A 459 -76.24 10.50 28.65
N ALA A 460 -76.54 9.64 27.66
CA ALA A 460 -75.53 8.88 26.92
C ALA A 460 -74.84 9.67 25.80
N GLY A 461 -75.02 10.99 25.74
CA GLY A 461 -74.44 11.86 24.72
C GLY A 461 -75.16 11.84 23.37
N PRO A 462 -74.57 12.44 22.33
CA PRO A 462 -75.10 12.48 20.97
C PRO A 462 -75.21 11.08 20.33
N ILE A 463 -76.13 10.90 19.39
CA ILE A 463 -76.15 9.73 18.51
C ILE A 463 -75.20 10.00 17.34
N LEU A 464 -74.19 9.14 17.15
CA LEU A 464 -73.32 9.18 15.99
C LEU A 464 -73.95 8.33 14.87
N GLN A 465 -74.39 8.98 13.80
CA GLN A 465 -74.93 8.32 12.62
C GLN A 465 -73.88 8.34 11.52
N ASP A 466 -73.51 7.16 11.00
CA ASP A 466 -72.76 7.09 9.75
C ASP A 466 -73.62 7.63 8.61
N ILE A 467 -73.14 8.67 7.93
CA ILE A 467 -73.83 9.31 6.80
C ILE A 467 -73.38 8.74 5.45
N GLY A 468 -72.56 7.68 5.45
CA GLY A 468 -72.10 7.01 4.24
C GLY A 468 -71.05 7.80 3.45
N THR A 469 -70.52 8.87 4.01
CA THR A 469 -69.47 9.70 3.39
C THR A 469 -68.15 9.54 4.13
N LYS A 470 -67.04 9.61 3.39
CA LYS A 470 -65.69 9.66 3.94
C LYS A 470 -65.07 11.03 3.65
N SER A 471 -64.18 11.50 4.52
CA SER A 471 -63.36 12.68 4.20
C SER A 471 -62.52 12.40 2.95
N ALA A 472 -62.10 13.44 2.23
CA ALA A 472 -61.17 13.26 1.12
C ALA A 472 -59.77 12.87 1.65
N PHE A 473 -58.92 12.29 0.78
CA PHE A 473 -57.51 12.17 1.14
C PHE A 473 -56.89 13.55 1.09
N THR A 474 -56.08 13.88 2.09
CA THR A 474 -55.26 15.10 2.03
C THR A 474 -53.80 14.75 2.15
N GLN A 475 -52.97 15.52 1.45
CA GLN A 475 -51.53 15.39 1.56
C GLN A 475 -50.87 16.76 1.54
N ASP A 476 -50.02 16.99 2.53
CA ASP A 476 -49.29 18.22 2.72
C ASP A 476 -47.79 17.94 2.57
N ILE A 477 -47.13 18.75 1.74
CA ILE A 477 -45.68 18.70 1.53
C ILE A 477 -45.12 20.04 1.99
N SER A 478 -44.11 19.99 2.86
CA SER A 478 -43.38 21.16 3.35
C SER A 478 -41.88 20.89 3.23
N ILE A 479 -41.19 21.74 2.48
CA ILE A 479 -39.76 21.70 2.24
C ILE A 479 -39.16 22.96 2.85
N GLU A 480 -38.18 22.77 3.73
CA GLU A 480 -37.36 23.84 4.30
C GLU A 480 -35.90 23.56 3.93
N ALA A 481 -35.23 24.52 3.33
CA ALA A 481 -33.82 24.40 3.01
C ALA A 481 -33.04 25.65 3.39
N GLN A 482 -31.76 25.46 3.73
CA GLN A 482 -30.85 26.52 4.14
C GLN A 482 -29.64 26.46 3.22
N PHE A 483 -29.35 27.57 2.55
CA PHE A 483 -28.19 27.74 1.70
C PHE A 483 -27.21 28.71 2.35
N VAL A 484 -25.98 28.76 1.84
CA VAL A 484 -25.03 29.82 2.20
C VAL A 484 -25.63 31.16 1.73
N PRO A 485 -25.78 32.16 2.62
CA PRO A 485 -26.26 33.49 2.22
C PRO A 485 -25.44 34.08 1.09
N TRP A 486 -26.09 34.79 0.17
CA TRP A 486 -25.35 35.52 -0.84
C TRP A 486 -24.54 36.64 -0.17
N THR A 487 -23.21 36.54 -0.21
CA THR A 487 -22.31 37.54 0.39
C THR A 487 -22.11 38.79 -0.48
N GLY A 488 -22.80 38.88 -1.63
CA GLY A 488 -22.87 40.09 -2.45
C GLY A 488 -21.59 40.46 -3.22
N TYR A 489 -20.56 39.62 -3.20
CA TYR A 489 -19.28 39.94 -3.84
C TYR A 489 -18.72 38.79 -4.69
N SER A 490 -19.05 38.78 -5.98
CA SER A 490 -18.13 38.27 -7.00
C SER A 490 -17.27 39.44 -7.50
N SER A 491 -16.35 39.91 -6.65
CA SER A 491 -15.26 40.81 -7.08
C SER A 491 -14.25 40.03 -7.93
N GLY A 492 -14.69 39.56 -9.10
CA GLY A 492 -13.82 39.15 -10.20
C GLY A 492 -13.32 40.35 -11.03
N TRP A 493 -13.88 41.54 -10.81
CA TRP A 493 -13.29 42.79 -11.28
C TRP A 493 -12.30 43.27 -10.22
N VAL A 494 -11.14 42.61 -10.14
CA VAL A 494 -9.95 43.28 -9.65
C VAL A 494 -9.77 44.50 -10.56
N LYS A 495 -10.18 45.67 -10.10
CA LYS A 495 -9.73 46.95 -10.65
C LYS A 495 -8.29 47.13 -10.18
N ASP A 496 -7.37 46.34 -10.74
CA ASP A 496 -5.97 46.69 -10.68
C ASP A 496 -5.80 47.92 -11.57
N ASN A 497 -5.23 48.95 -10.97
CA ASN A 497 -5.14 50.28 -11.53
C ASN A 497 -4.45 50.27 -12.91
N GLY A 498 -5.26 50.35 -13.97
CA GLY A 498 -4.89 51.12 -15.16
C GLY A 498 -3.98 50.48 -16.21
N PHE A 499 -4.03 49.17 -16.49
CA PHE A 499 -3.58 48.68 -17.80
C PHE A 499 -4.42 47.51 -18.31
N LEU A 500 -5.26 47.83 -19.30
CA LEU A 500 -6.06 46.90 -20.07
C LEU A 500 -5.16 46.20 -21.11
N TYR A 501 -4.32 45.26 -20.68
CA TYR A 501 -3.76 44.26 -21.61
C TYR A 501 -4.64 43.02 -21.54
N GLY A 502 -5.44 42.83 -22.59
CA GLY A 502 -6.08 41.57 -22.87
C GLY A 502 -5.02 40.50 -23.10
N PHE A 503 -4.71 39.74 -22.04
CA PHE A 503 -4.29 38.38 -22.24
C PHE A 503 -5.55 37.55 -22.44
N ILE A 504 -5.89 37.40 -23.72
CA ILE A 504 -6.53 36.21 -24.26
C ILE A 504 -5.57 35.06 -23.90
N ASP A 505 -5.65 34.57 -22.67
CA ASP A 505 -4.96 33.34 -22.29
C ASP A 505 -5.84 32.18 -22.76
N ALA A 506 -5.70 31.89 -24.04
CA ALA A 506 -6.24 30.70 -24.66
C ALA A 506 -5.54 29.48 -24.04
N GLY A 507 -6.23 28.75 -23.14
CA GLY A 507 -5.95 27.32 -23.00
C GLY A 507 -5.94 26.67 -21.62
N LEU A 508 -6.28 27.34 -20.52
CA LEU A 508 -6.37 26.67 -19.22
C LEU A 508 -7.80 26.66 -18.68
N GLN A 509 -8.50 25.56 -19.00
CA GLN A 509 -9.81 25.16 -18.48
C GLN A 509 -9.80 24.87 -16.97
N ARG A 510 -9.53 25.88 -16.14
CA ARG A 510 -9.70 25.81 -14.68
C ARG A 510 -11.00 26.50 -14.21
N SER A 511 -12.03 26.56 -15.06
CA SER A 511 -13.33 27.17 -14.72
C SER A 511 -14.27 26.26 -13.92
N ASN A 512 -13.96 24.97 -13.71
CA ASN A 512 -14.96 24.01 -13.22
C ASN A 512 -15.00 23.79 -11.68
N ARG A 513 -14.23 24.53 -10.86
CA ARG A 513 -14.16 24.23 -9.41
C ARG A 513 -14.72 25.28 -8.45
N MET A 514 -15.17 26.45 -8.94
CA MET A 514 -15.84 27.44 -8.08
C MET A 514 -17.35 27.59 -8.32
N GLU A 515 -17.95 26.78 -9.20
CA GLU A 515 -19.41 26.73 -9.37
C GLU A 515 -20.15 26.13 -8.16
N GLY A 516 -19.44 25.51 -7.21
CA GLY A 516 -20.07 24.78 -6.11
C GLY A 516 -20.45 25.59 -4.87
N LEU A 517 -20.00 26.83 -4.69
CA LEU A 517 -20.08 27.48 -3.35
C LEU A 517 -20.56 28.94 -3.31
N GLY A 518 -20.93 29.59 -4.42
CA GLY A 518 -21.22 31.04 -4.36
C GLY A 518 -22.22 31.65 -5.32
N GLN A 519 -22.76 30.91 -6.30
CA GLN A 519 -23.73 31.47 -7.26
C GLN A 519 -24.85 30.48 -7.57
N GLN A 520 -25.41 29.84 -6.55
CA GLN A 520 -26.72 29.27 -6.75
C GLN A 520 -27.73 30.41 -6.77
N GLY A 521 -28.27 30.66 -7.97
CA GLY A 521 -29.50 31.42 -8.12
C GLY A 521 -30.63 30.79 -7.32
N ASP A 522 -31.79 31.44 -7.36
CA ASP A 522 -33.00 30.98 -6.68
C ASP A 522 -33.23 29.45 -6.84
N PRO A 523 -33.23 28.66 -5.75
CA PRO A 523 -33.39 27.22 -5.82
C PRO A 523 -34.84 26.80 -6.17
N SER A 524 -35.77 27.75 -6.28
CA SER A 524 -37.19 27.51 -6.59
C SER A 524 -37.42 26.56 -7.75
N GLU A 525 -36.68 26.66 -8.86
CA GLU A 525 -36.90 25.79 -10.03
C GLU A 525 -36.77 24.29 -9.69
N ARG A 526 -35.77 23.93 -8.89
CA ARG A 526 -35.48 22.54 -8.54
C ARG A 526 -36.54 21.98 -7.59
N TYR A 527 -36.94 22.75 -6.59
CA TYR A 527 -38.01 22.33 -5.67
C TYR A 527 -39.39 22.34 -6.33
N ASN A 528 -39.62 23.25 -7.28
CA ASN A 528 -40.83 23.21 -8.10
C ASN A 528 -40.88 21.96 -8.99
N ALA A 529 -39.75 21.49 -9.51
CA ALA A 529 -39.69 20.22 -10.22
C ALA A 529 -40.04 19.02 -9.30
N LEU A 530 -39.62 19.04 -8.02
CA LEU A 530 -40.04 18.01 -7.05
C LEU A 530 -41.56 18.03 -6.83
N ILE A 531 -42.13 19.20 -6.58
CA ILE A 531 -43.57 19.38 -6.39
C ILE A 531 -44.35 18.92 -7.65
N ALA A 532 -43.86 19.28 -8.84
CA ALA A 532 -44.45 18.84 -10.10
C ALA A 532 -44.35 17.32 -10.30
N SER A 533 -43.23 16.69 -9.91
CA SER A 533 -43.10 15.23 -9.96
C SER A 533 -44.11 14.52 -9.05
N PHE A 534 -44.40 15.12 -7.91
CA PHE A 534 -45.40 14.61 -6.98
C PHE A 534 -46.82 14.73 -7.55
N GLU A 535 -47.12 15.82 -8.23
CA GLU A 535 -48.37 16.01 -8.97
C GLU A 535 -48.55 15.01 -10.10
N ILE A 536 -47.46 14.73 -10.85
CA ILE A 536 -47.45 13.68 -11.87
C ILE A 536 -47.76 12.34 -11.23
N TYR A 537 -47.12 12.00 -10.10
CA TYR A 537 -47.38 10.76 -9.37
C TYR A 537 -48.86 10.62 -8.97
N LEU A 538 -49.46 11.67 -8.40
CA LEU A 538 -50.89 11.66 -8.06
C LEU A 538 -51.76 11.41 -9.30
N SER A 539 -51.47 12.09 -10.42
CA SER A 539 -52.24 11.88 -11.66
C SER A 539 -52.03 10.51 -12.31
N GLY A 540 -50.81 9.95 -12.23
CA GLY A 540 -50.43 8.69 -12.87
C GLY A 540 -50.98 7.45 -12.18
N GLU A 541 -51.17 7.52 -10.86
CA GLU A 541 -51.77 6.45 -10.06
C GLU A 541 -53.32 6.43 -10.14
N GLY A 542 -53.89 7.15 -11.11
CA GLY A 542 -55.34 7.21 -11.28
C GLY A 542 -56.03 7.97 -10.16
N TYR A 543 -55.43 9.03 -9.60
CA TYR A 543 -56.14 9.96 -8.73
C TYR A 543 -56.48 11.25 -9.50
N THR A 544 -57.65 11.80 -9.21
CA THR A 544 -57.91 13.23 -9.44
C THR A 544 -57.43 13.99 -8.22
N TYR A 545 -56.72 15.09 -8.42
CA TYR A 545 -56.26 15.93 -7.31
C TYR A 545 -56.61 17.40 -7.54
N PHE A 546 -56.70 18.13 -6.44
CA PHE A 546 -56.89 19.56 -6.38
C PHE A 546 -55.89 20.15 -5.40
N LYS A 547 -55.05 21.07 -5.87
CA LYS A 547 -54.07 21.78 -5.04
C LYS A 547 -54.79 22.87 -4.24
N THR A 548 -54.84 22.74 -2.92
CA THR A 548 -55.57 23.66 -2.02
C THR A 548 -54.71 24.82 -1.53
N ALA A 549 -53.41 24.63 -1.43
CA ALA A 549 -52.46 25.67 -1.04
C ALA A 549 -51.15 25.47 -1.80
N ASP A 550 -50.50 26.59 -2.14
CA ASP A 550 -49.21 26.61 -2.82
C ASP A 550 -48.43 27.86 -2.39
N SER A 551 -47.28 27.69 -1.72
CA SER A 551 -46.44 28.80 -1.24
C SER A 551 -44.97 28.51 -1.56
N ASP A 552 -44.27 29.51 -2.08
CA ASP A 552 -42.85 29.48 -2.42
C ASP A 552 -42.18 30.74 -1.89
N THR A 553 -41.11 30.59 -1.12
CA THR A 553 -40.41 31.69 -0.48
C THR A 553 -38.91 31.45 -0.48
N TYR A 554 -38.14 32.43 -0.93
CA TYR A 554 -36.69 32.42 -0.85
C TYR A 554 -36.19 33.77 -0.32
N ASP A 555 -35.48 33.74 0.81
CA ASP A 555 -34.78 34.91 1.36
C ASP A 555 -33.28 34.80 1.05
N ILE A 556 -32.86 35.53 0.03
CA ILE A 556 -31.48 35.55 -0.44
C ILE A 556 -30.46 36.03 0.61
N LYS A 557 -30.91 36.85 1.58
CA LYS A 557 -30.02 37.40 2.62
C LYS A 557 -29.71 36.39 3.69
N THR A 558 -30.67 35.51 4.00
CA THR A 558 -30.47 34.45 4.97
C THR A 558 -30.13 33.13 4.30
N GLY A 559 -30.33 33.01 2.98
CA GLY A 559 -30.24 31.75 2.25
C GLY A 559 -31.37 30.78 2.58
N ARG A 560 -32.43 31.23 3.26
CA ARG A 560 -33.54 30.36 3.66
C ARG A 560 -34.53 30.20 2.53
N TYR A 561 -34.86 28.96 2.25
CA TYR A 561 -35.86 28.55 1.28
C TYR A 561 -36.99 27.79 1.98
N GLY A 562 -38.23 28.10 1.61
CA GLY A 562 -39.43 27.45 2.11
C GLY A 562 -40.44 27.23 0.99
N ARG A 563 -40.84 25.97 0.79
CA ARG A 563 -41.89 25.57 -0.17
C ARG A 563 -42.93 24.74 0.55
N SER A 564 -44.21 25.02 0.33
CA SER A 564 -45.29 24.16 0.82
C SER A 564 -46.41 24.04 -0.19
N ALA A 565 -46.90 22.82 -0.38
CA ALA A 565 -48.06 22.53 -1.22
C ALA A 565 -48.99 21.54 -0.52
N SER A 566 -50.29 21.80 -0.61
CA SER A 566 -51.35 20.96 -0.03
C SER A 566 -52.27 20.47 -1.13
N TYR A 567 -52.65 19.20 -1.05
CA TYR A 567 -53.47 18.52 -2.04
C TYR A 567 -54.66 17.84 -1.38
N ILE A 568 -55.82 17.95 -2.01
CA ILE A 568 -56.95 17.06 -1.80
C ILE A 568 -57.00 16.13 -3.01
N TYR A 569 -57.06 14.82 -2.81
CA TYR A 569 -57.11 13.88 -3.94
C TYR A 569 -58.08 12.71 -3.70
N THR A 570 -58.62 12.18 -4.79
CA THR A 570 -59.63 11.12 -4.82
C THR A 570 -59.29 10.11 -5.90
N PRO A 571 -59.34 8.79 -5.62
CA PRO A 571 -59.11 7.78 -6.66
C PRO A 571 -60.17 7.92 -7.76
N CYS A 572 -59.74 7.86 -9.02
CA CYS A 572 -60.60 7.65 -10.16
C CYS A 572 -61.14 6.23 -10.06
N GLY A 573 -62.43 6.10 -9.77
CA GLY A 573 -63.13 4.80 -9.70
C GLY A 573 -63.38 4.19 -11.06
#